data_AF-A0A1H9WXK9-F1
#
_entry.id   AF-A0A1H9WXK9-F1
#
_cell.length_a   1.000
_cell.length_b   1.000
_cell.length_c   1.000
_cell.angle_alpha   90.00
_cell.angle_beta   90.00
_cell.angle_gamma   90.00
#
_symmetry.space_group_name_H-M   'P 1'
#
loop_
_entity.id
_entity.type
_entity.pdbx_description
1 polymer ?
#
loop_
_entity_poly.entity_id
_entity_poly.type
_entity_poly.pdbx_seq_one_letter_code
_entity_poly.pdbx_strand_id
1 'polypeptide(L)' 'MKDSKFAELNGEQLQELNELEDKLGVTLVAYDANATYNSPSSETTNS' A
#
# COMPACT_ATOMS: atom_id res chain seq x y z
N MET A 1 -14.62 -13.56 -7.24
CA MET A 1 -13.68 -12.42 -7.36
C MET A 1 -12.32 -12.97 -6.98
N LYS A 2 -11.29 -12.78 -7.81
CA LYS A 2 -9.94 -13.24 -7.46
C LYS A 2 -9.51 -12.45 -6.23
N ASP A 3 -9.15 -13.15 -5.16
CA ASP A 3 -8.53 -12.58 -3.98
C ASP A 3 -7.26 -11.85 -4.43
N SER A 4 -7.34 -10.52 -4.65
CA SER A 4 -6.16 -9.68 -4.84
C SER A 4 -5.42 -9.64 -3.51
N LYS A 5 -4.69 -10.70 -3.20
CA LYS A 5 -3.67 -10.67 -2.16
C LYS A 5 -2.65 -9.64 -2.58
N PHE A 6 -2.32 -8.74 -1.64
CA PHE A 6 -1.19 -7.85 -1.78
C PHE A 6 0.01 -8.63 -2.31
N ALA A 7 0.71 -8.06 -3.29
CA ALA A 7 1.92 -8.67 -3.79
C ALA A 7 2.96 -8.65 -2.66
N GLU A 8 3.29 -9.81 -2.13
CA GLU A 8 4.44 -9.97 -1.24
C GLU A 8 5.69 -9.99 -2.11
N LEU A 9 6.45 -8.90 -2.08
CA LEU A 9 7.71 -8.77 -2.79
C LEU A 9 8.87 -9.00 -1.82
N ASN A 10 9.84 -9.81 -2.24
CA ASN A 10 11.12 -9.89 -1.55
C ASN A 10 12.03 -8.71 -1.93
N GLY A 11 13.19 -8.58 -1.28
CA GLY A 11 14.09 -7.44 -1.48
C GLY A 11 14.62 -7.29 -2.92
N GLU A 12 14.91 -8.39 -3.61
CA GLU A 12 15.38 -8.37 -5.00
C GLU A 12 14.28 -7.91 -5.95
N GLN A 13 13.05 -8.41 -5.76
CA GLN A 13 11.89 -8.02 -6.56
C GLN A 13 11.52 -6.55 -6.35
N LEU A 14 11.65 -6.06 -5.12
CA LEU A 14 11.43 -4.64 -4.82
C LEU A 14 12.49 -3.77 -5.48
N GLN A 15 13.75 -4.22 -5.51
CA GLN A 15 14.82 -3.50 -6.18
C GLN A 15 14.62 -3.45 -7.70
N GLU A 16 14.26 -4.56 -8.33
CA GLU A 16 13.94 -4.60 -9.77
C GLU A 16 12.77 -3.65 -10.10
N LEU A 17 11.75 -3.60 -9.25
CA LEU A 17 10.63 -2.67 -9.41
C LEU A 17 11.09 -1.21 -9.35
N ASN A 18 11.92 -0.83 -8.38
CA ASN A 18 12.45 0.53 -8.25
C ASN A 18 13.33 0.92 -9.45
N GLU A 19 14.19 0.02 -9.93
CA GLU A 19 15.01 0.28 -11.13
C GLU A 19 14.14 0.51 -12.36
N LEU A 20 13.00 -0.19 -12.45
CA LEU A 20 12.04 -0.02 -13.53
C LEU A 20 11.27 1.30 -13.43
N GLU A 21 10.87 1.70 -12.22
CA GLU A 21 10.25 3.00 -11.93
C GLU A 21 11.17 4.15 -12.36
N ASP A 22 12.44 4.11 -11.96
CA ASP A 22 13.46 5.11 -12.32
C ASP A 22 13.68 5.18 -13.83
N LYS A 23 13.82 4.01 -14.48
CA LYS A 23 14.05 3.92 -15.93
C LYS A 23 12.90 4.48 -16.74
N LEU A 24 11.67 4.30 -16.27
CA LEU A 24 10.46 4.77 -16.96
C LEU A 24 10.08 6.20 -16.55
N GLY A 25 10.66 6.73 -15.47
CA GLY A 25 10.28 8.03 -14.90
C GLY A 25 8.87 8.02 -14.32
N VAL A 26 8.44 6.89 -13.75
CA VAL A 26 7.10 6.69 -13.17
C VAL A 26 7.21 6.18 -11.74
N THR A 27 6.10 6.20 -11.00
CA THR A 27 6.01 5.59 -9.67
C THR A 27 4.73 4.78 -9.59
N LEU A 28 4.84 3.51 -9.19
CA LEU A 28 3.72 2.61 -9.00
C LEU A 28 3.03 2.90 -7.67
N VAL A 29 1.79 3.36 -7.74
CA VAL A 29 0.96 3.62 -6.55
C VAL A 29 -0.11 2.54 -6.45
N ALA A 30 -0.07 1.76 -5.37
CA ALA A 30 -1.14 0.85 -5.01
C ALA A 30 -1.94 1.46 -3.85
N TYR A 31 -3.17 1.90 -4.13
CA TYR A 31 -4.09 2.40 -3.10
C TYR A 31 -5.37 1.55 -3.10
N ASP A 32 -5.91 1.28 -1.91
CA ASP A 32 -7.19 0.62 -1.74
C ASP A 32 -8.28 1.68 -1.55
N ALA A 33 -9.17 1.82 -2.53
CA ALA A 33 -10.30 2.75 -2.46
C ALA A 33 -11.33 2.40 -1.37
N ASN A 34 -11.33 1.14 -0.92
CA ASN A 34 -12.20 0.62 0.12
C ASN A 34 -11.50 0.48 1.46
N ALA A 35 -10.23 0.89 1.59
CA ALA A 35 -9.56 0.97 2.88
C ALA A 35 -10.30 2.01 3.72
N THR A 36 -11.23 1.54 4.55
CA THR A 36 -11.92 2.37 5.53
C THR A 36 -10.84 3.01 6.39
N TYR A 37 -10.67 4.32 6.28
CA TYR A 37 -9.89 5.07 7.23
C TYR A 37 -10.54 4.86 8.60
N ASN A 38 -10.00 3.96 9.41
CA ASN A 38 -10.27 3.96 10.85
C ASN A 38 -9.67 5.26 11.38
N SER A 39 -10.45 6.34 11.36
CA SER A 39 -10.15 7.50 12.17
C SER A 39 -9.96 7.00 13.60
N PRO A 40 -8.83 7.28 14.27
CA PRO A 40 -8.70 6.95 15.67
C PRO A 40 -9.82 7.67 16.41
N SER A 41 -10.83 6.92 16.85
CA SER A 41 -11.90 7.44 17.69
C SER A 41 -11.24 8.01 18.94
N SER A 42 -11.37 9.31 19.12
CA SER A 42 -11.05 9.99 20.37
C SER A 42 -12.03 9.51 21.43
N GLU A 43 -11.70 8.40 22.09
CA GLU A 43 -12.34 8.00 23.35
C GLU A 43 -11.91 9.00 24.43
N THR A 44 -12.66 10.09 24.55
CA THR A 44 -12.67 10.88 25.79
C THR A 44 -13.53 10.11 26.79
N THR A 45 -12.90 9.30 27.63
CA THR A 45 -13.55 8.70 28.80
C THR A 45 -13.89 9.81 29.79
N ASN A 46 -15.17 10.05 30.04
CA ASN A 46 -15.63 10.77 31.23
C ASN A 46 -16.75 9.95 31.88
N SER A 47 -16.45 9.42 33.08
CA SER A 47 -17.42 9.04 34.12
C SER A 47 -16.72 9.14 35.47
#